data_AF-A0A2S1H261-F1
#
_entry.id   AF-A0A2S1H261-F1
#
_cell.length_a   1.000
_cell.length_b   1.000
_cell.length_c   1.000
_cell.angle_alpha   90.00
_cell.angle_beta   90.00
_cell.angle_gamma   90.00
#
_symmetry.space_group_name_H-M   'P 1'
#
loop_
_entity.id
_entity.type
_entity.pdbx_description
1 polymer ?
#
loop_
_entity_poly.entity_id
_entity_poly.type
_entity_poly.pdbx_seq_one_letter_code
_entity_poly.pdbx_strand_id
1 'polypeptide(L)' 'MKATKFAELKHEQLDEIKRLEEKLDVTLIAYNLLAPEINTHNGNNNDVINPS' A
#
# COMPACT_ATOMS: atom_id res chain seq x y z
N MET A 1 9.77 15.00 0.10
CA MET A 1 9.23 14.25 1.25
C MET A 1 8.22 13.24 0.73
N LYS A 2 8.34 11.96 1.08
CA LYS A 2 7.35 10.94 0.68
C LYS A 2 6.11 11.13 1.56
N ALA A 3 4.94 11.30 0.97
CA ALA A 3 3.70 11.44 1.73
C ALA A 3 3.41 10.14 2.48
N THR A 4 3.40 10.18 3.81
CA THR A 4 3.00 9.05 4.65
C THR A 4 1.47 9.00 4.68
N LYS A 5 0.87 7.96 4.10
CA LYS A 5 -0.58 7.72 4.19
C LYS A 5 -0.84 6.79 5.37
N PHE A 6 -1.83 7.10 6.22
CA PHE A 6 -2.28 6.17 7.25
C PHE A 6 -2.85 4.89 6.61
N ALA A 7 -2.68 3.76 7.30
CA ALA A 7 -3.27 2.51 6.83
C ALA A 7 -4.80 2.55 6.94
N GLU A 8 -5.49 2.05 5.92
CA GLU A 8 -6.92 1.79 5.98
C GLU A 8 -7.10 0.41 6.63
N LEU A 9 -7.80 0.37 7.77
CA LEU A 9 -7.95 -0.83 8.60
C LEU A 9 -9.43 -1.22 8.70
N LYS A 10 -9.72 -2.52 8.63
CA LYS A 10 -11.04 -3.08 8.91
C LYS A 10 -11.28 -3.11 10.42
N HIS A 11 -12.55 -3.25 10.82
CA HIS A 11 -12.95 -3.29 12.23
C HIS A 11 -12.22 -4.38 13.03
N GLU A 12 -12.15 -5.61 12.49
CA GLU A 12 -11.43 -6.73 13.12
C GLU A 12 -9.94 -6.43 13.35
N GLN A 13 -9.30 -5.70 12.44
CA GLN A 13 -7.89 -5.31 12.58
C GLN A 13 -7.70 -4.22 13.62
N LEU A 14 -8.67 -3.32 13.74
CA LEU A 14 -8.72 -2.29 14.77
C LEU A 14 -8.85 -2.90 16.18
N ASP A 15 -9.68 -3.94 16.33
CA ASP A 15 -9.85 -4.62 17.61
C ASP A 15 -8.57 -5.34 18.05
N GLU A 16 -7.88 -6.00 17.12
CA GLU A 16 -6.59 -6.62 17.40
C GLU A 16 -5.52 -5.58 17.76
N ILE A 17 -5.49 -4.43 17.08
CA ILE A 17 -4.56 -3.34 17.42
C ILE A 17 -4.83 -2.84 18.84
N LYS A 18 -6.07 -2.57 19.22
CA LYS A 18 -6.42 -2.12 20.57
C LYS A 18 -5.97 -3.12 21.64
N ARG A 19 -6.21 -4.41 21.39
CA ARG A 19 -5.76 -5.48 22.30
C ARG A 19 -4.24 -5.48 22.46
N LEU A 20 -3.49 -5.21 21.39
CA LEU A 20 -2.03 -5.11 21.41
C LEU A 20 -1.55 -3.85 22.13
N GLU A 21 -2.21 -2.71 21.92
CA GLU A 21 -1.94 -1.45 22.62
C GLU A 21 -2.08 -1.62 24.13
N GLU A 22 -3.18 -2.21 24.60
CA GLU A 22 -3.42 -2.48 26.03
C GLU A 22 -2.41 -3.47 26.62
N LYS A 23 -2.09 -4.54 25.88
CA LYS A 23 -1.16 -5.57 26.35
C LYS A 23 0.26 -5.05 26.50
N LEU A 24 0.68 -4.15 25.62
CA LEU A 24 2.05 -3.64 25.54
C LEU A 24 2.22 -2.29 26.22
N ASP A 25 1.13 -1.64 26.63
CA ASP A 25 1.09 -0.27 27.18
C ASP A 25 1.75 0.76 26.24
N VAL A 26 1.37 0.70 24.96
CA VAL A 26 1.89 1.58 23.91
C VAL A 26 0.77 2.02 22.97
N THR A 27 1.05 3.03 22.14
CA THR A 27 0.19 3.43 21.02
C THR A 27 0.78 2.94 19.70
N LEU A 28 -0.02 2.22 18.91
CA LEU A 28 0.41 1.73 17.59
C LEU A 28 -0.06 2.69 16.49
N ILE A 29 0.87 3.10 15.63
CA ILE A 29 0.56 3.95 14.46
C ILE A 29 0.80 3.13 13.19
N ALA A 30 -0.27 2.88 12.43
CA ALA A 30 -0.21 2.09 11.20
C ALA A 30 -0.11 2.98 9.96
N TYR A 31 0.88 2.70 9.10
CA TYR A 31 1.11 3.40 7.84
C TYR A 31 0.91 2.47 6.65
N ASN A 32 0.39 3.03 5.56
CA ASN A 32 0.32 2.33 4.29
C ASN A 32 1.69 2.39 3.60
N LEU A 33 2.39 1.26 3.57
CA LEU A 33 3.66 1.06 2.88
C LEU A 33 3.45 0.89 1.37
N LEU A 34 2.72 1.80 0.71
CA LEU A 34 2.78 1.85 -0.75
C LEU A 34 4.22 2.25 -1.12
N ALA A 35 4.99 1.26 -1.59
CA ALA A 35 6.19 1.51 -2.37
C ALA A 35 5.80 2.46 -3.52
N PRO A 36 6.69 3.38 -3.94
CA PRO A 36 6.38 4.18 -5.12
C PRO A 36 6.13 3.19 -6.26
N GLU A 37 4.94 3.23 -6.86
CA GLU A 37 4.72 2.52 -8.11
C GLU A 37 5.74 3.05 -9.10
N ILE A 38 6.70 2.21 -9.49
CA ILE A 38 7.53 2.49 -10.64
C ILE A 38 6.56 2.42 -11.80
N ASN A 39 5.99 3.55 -12.18
CA ASN A 39 5.33 3.71 -13.45
C ASN A 39 6.41 3.51 -14.51
N THR A 40 6.69 2.26 -14.88
CA THR A 40 7.24 1.94 -16.19
C THR A 40 6.17 2.34 -17.19
N HIS A 41 6.13 3.63 -17.52
CA HIS A 41 5.68 4.09 -18.82
C HIS A 41 6.62 3.45 -19.84
N ASN A 42 6.30 2.23 -20.27
CA ASN A 42 6.75 1.75 -21.57
C ASN A 42 5.53 1.80 -22.49
N GLY A 43 5.18 3.02 -22.88
CA GLY A 43 4.47 3.21 -24.13
C GLY A 43 5.42 2.80 -25.24
N ASN A 44 5.05 1.76 -25.98
CA ASN A 44 5.35 1.59 -27.40
C ASN A 44 4.30 0.61 -27.94
N ASN A 45 3.10 1.14 -28.16
CA ASN A 45 2.30 0.65 -29.29
C ASN A 45 3.13 0.95 -30.55
N ASN A 46 3.36 -0.05 -31.41
CA ASN A 46 3.30 0.09 -32.87
C ASN A 46 3.43 -1.30 -33.53
N ASP A 47 2.42 -1.58 -34.35
CA ASP A 47 2.43 -2.35 -35.59
C ASP A 47 2.47 -3.88 -35.58
N VAL A 48 1.25 -4.44 -35.71
CA VAL A 48 0.82 -5.36 -36.78
C VAL A 48 1.93 -6.22 -37.40
N ILE A 49 2.03 -7.47 -36.93
CA ILE A 49 2.73 -8.51 -37.68
C ILE A 49 1.76 -9.04 -38.73
N ASN A 50 1.90 -8.58 -39.98
CA ASN A 50 1.24 -9.18 -41.14
C ASN A 50 2.11 -10.33 -41.68
N PRO A 51 1.67 -11.60 -41.66
CA PRO A 51 2.36 -12.68 -42.34
C PRO A 51 1.95 -12.70 -43.83
N SER A 52 2.88 -12.33 -44.71
CA SER A 52 2.82 -12.70 -46.14
C SER A 52 3.27 -14.13 -46.34
#